data_AF-H0FBV4-F1
#
_entry.id   AF-H0FBV4-F1
#
_cell.length_a   1.000
_cell.length_b   1.000
_cell.length_c   1.000
_cell.angle_alpha   90.00
_cell.angle_beta   90.00
_cell.angle_gamma   90.00
#
_symmetry.space_group_name_H-M   'P 1'
#
loop_
_entity.id
_entity.type
_entity.pdbx_description
1 polymer ?
#
loop_
_entity_poly.entity_id
_entity_poly.type
_entity_poly.pdbx_seq_one_letter_code
_entity_poly.pdbx_strand_id
1 'polypeptide(L)'
;MQSPERIHPALWRATQLARGAARTLPTGHAALSAELPDGGWPLGSLIELLTPHPGVGEIRLLRPALAQLETRRPIALVQPPHAPHIASWMSWRLDPRQLLWVAPEKPVDALWAAEQILKNGSCGALVCWLPHVRPESLRRLHLAAQASDLLFIAVRPSRAAQNATPATLRLALAPAPGGLSVHILKRRGPVCDTPLYVGLEPGALTPSSPRHAPLDRRLPALPAAGRHTPALAA
;
A
#
# COMPACT_ATOMS: atom_id res chain seq x y z
N MET A 1 31.89 22.38 12.51
CA MET A 1 30.92 23.01 11.58
C MET A 1 29.54 23.02 12.23
N GLN A 2 28.94 24.19 12.46
CA GLN A 2 27.58 24.31 13.00
C GLN A 2 26.57 23.60 12.08
N SER A 3 25.55 22.93 12.63
CA SER A 3 24.53 22.26 11.83
C SER A 3 23.60 23.28 11.15
N PRO A 4 23.28 23.13 9.85
CA PRO A 4 22.56 24.14 9.08
C PRO A 4 21.14 24.42 9.59
N GLU A 5 20.52 23.48 10.30
CA GLU A 5 19.23 23.67 10.97
C GLU A 5 19.23 24.83 11.99
N ARG A 6 20.41 25.25 12.49
CA ARG A 6 20.54 26.43 13.36
C ARG A 6 20.34 27.76 12.63
N ILE A 7 20.49 27.78 11.30
CA ILE A 7 20.30 28.98 10.47
C ILE A 7 18.82 29.12 10.11
N HIS A 8 18.19 28.02 9.70
CA HIS A 8 16.76 27.97 9.42
C HIS A 8 16.27 26.51 9.50
N PRO A 9 15.09 26.23 10.10
CA PRO A 9 14.61 24.85 10.31
C PRO A 9 14.40 24.05 9.01
N ALA A 10 14.22 24.72 7.87
CA ALA A 10 14.09 24.07 6.56
C ALA A 10 15.44 23.70 5.89
N LEU A 11 16.58 24.15 6.43
CA LEU A 11 17.89 23.83 5.89
C LEU A 11 18.40 22.50 6.48
N TRP A 12 18.87 21.62 5.61
CA TRP A 12 19.41 20.31 5.98
C TRP A 12 20.63 19.96 5.12
N ARG A 13 21.50 19.06 5.59
CA ARG A 13 22.65 18.55 4.83
C ARG A 13 22.28 17.28 4.09
N ALA A 14 22.66 17.17 2.82
CA ALA A 14 22.47 15.95 2.03
C ALA A 14 23.06 14.68 2.68
N THR A 15 24.10 14.82 3.51
CA THR A 15 24.75 13.71 4.25
C THR A 15 24.03 13.29 5.54
N GLN A 16 22.89 13.90 5.86
CA GLN A 16 22.10 13.60 7.06
C GLN A 16 20.63 13.46 6.70
N LEU A 17 19.89 12.62 7.42
CA LEU A 17 18.43 12.63 7.30
C LEU A 17 17.92 14.01 7.74
N ALA A 18 17.03 14.59 6.94
CA ALA A 18 16.38 15.84 7.31
C ALA A 18 15.62 15.66 8.63
N ARG A 19 15.63 16.69 9.48
CA ARG A 19 14.90 16.72 10.76
C ARG A 19 14.11 18.03 10.89
N GLY A 20 12.92 17.97 11.47
CA GLY A 20 12.25 19.17 12.02
C GLY A 20 11.52 20.09 11.03
N ALA A 21 11.25 19.65 9.80
CA ALA A 21 10.57 20.49 8.79
C ALA A 21 9.25 19.92 8.25
N ALA A 22 8.97 18.63 8.44
CA ALA A 22 7.78 17.98 7.89
C ALA A 22 7.06 17.17 8.97
N ARG A 23 5.73 17.28 9.03
CA ARG A 23 4.92 16.41 9.88
C ARG A 23 5.04 14.98 9.35
N THR A 24 5.34 14.02 10.22
CA THR A 24 5.45 12.62 9.85
C THR A 24 4.43 11.76 10.59
N LEU A 25 4.08 10.62 9.99
CA LEU A 25 3.29 9.58 10.60
C LEU A 25 4.17 8.35 10.84
N PRO A 26 4.24 7.76 12.05
CA PRO A 26 5.14 6.66 12.33
C PRO A 26 4.92 5.47 11.38
N THR A 27 6.00 4.84 10.93
CA THR A 27 5.88 3.73 9.98
C THR A 27 5.30 2.46 10.61
N GLY A 28 5.57 2.26 11.90
CA GLY A 28 5.32 1.02 12.64
C GLY A 28 6.28 -0.12 12.31
N HIS A 29 7.33 0.15 11.53
CA HIS A 29 8.34 -0.83 11.12
C HIS A 29 9.74 -0.30 11.48
N ALA A 30 10.39 -0.90 12.46
CA ALA A 30 11.67 -0.39 12.99
C ALA A 30 12.74 -0.21 11.91
N ALA A 31 12.90 -1.20 11.03
CA ALA A 31 13.86 -1.15 9.93
C ALA A 31 13.61 0.02 8.96
N LEU A 32 12.35 0.31 8.64
CA LEU A 32 12.00 1.43 7.78
C LEU A 32 12.13 2.77 8.50
N SER A 33 11.68 2.85 9.76
CA SER A 33 11.78 4.06 10.58
C SER A 33 13.22 4.53 10.76
N ALA A 34 14.19 3.62 10.92
CA ALA A 34 15.61 4.00 11.00
C ALA A 34 16.11 4.75 9.76
N GLU A 35 15.49 4.49 8.61
CA GLU A 35 15.92 5.00 7.30
C GLU A 35 15.04 6.15 6.78
N LEU A 36 14.06 6.63 7.55
CA LEU A 36 13.22 7.77 7.17
C LEU A 36 13.48 9.00 8.06
N PRO A 37 13.43 10.22 7.50
CA PRO A 37 13.37 11.46 8.26
C PRO A 37 12.33 11.39 9.37
N ASP A 38 12.72 11.77 10.59
CA ASP A 38 11.87 11.77 11.79
C ASP A 38 11.14 10.42 12.02
N GLY A 39 11.67 9.31 11.49
CA GLY A 39 11.16 7.96 11.71
C GLY A 39 9.82 7.63 11.04
N GLY A 40 9.34 8.44 10.10
CA GLY A 40 7.96 8.34 9.63
C GLY A 40 7.71 8.66 8.16
N TRP A 41 6.48 8.41 7.74
CA TRP A 41 5.93 8.78 6.45
C TRP A 41 5.72 10.30 6.39
N PRO A 42 6.29 11.02 5.41
CA PRO A 42 6.12 12.47 5.32
C PRO A 42 4.71 12.85 4.87
N LEU A 43 3.95 13.48 5.75
CA LEU A 43 2.60 13.99 5.47
C LEU A 43 2.66 15.21 4.54
N GLY A 44 1.54 15.47 3.85
CA GLY A 44 1.42 16.61 2.94
C GLY A 44 2.37 16.54 1.75
N SER A 45 2.82 15.34 1.39
CA SER A 45 3.78 15.14 0.31
C SER A 45 3.48 13.88 -0.49
N LEU A 46 4.00 13.80 -1.71
CA LEU A 46 3.80 12.64 -2.56
C LEU A 46 4.80 11.56 -2.17
N ILE A 47 4.29 10.40 -1.73
CA ILE A 47 5.06 9.19 -1.50
C ILE A 47 4.71 8.19 -2.61
N GLU A 48 5.71 7.58 -3.23
CA GLU A 48 5.49 6.53 -4.23
C GLU A 48 5.84 5.15 -3.70
N LEU A 49 4.91 4.21 -3.85
CA LEU A 49 5.15 2.77 -3.69
C LEU A 49 5.18 2.12 -5.06
N LEU A 50 6.35 1.65 -5.47
CA LEU A 50 6.55 0.97 -6.73
C LEU A 50 6.45 -0.54 -6.51
N THR A 51 5.52 -1.19 -7.21
CA THR A 51 5.21 -2.60 -7.01
C THR A 51 5.35 -3.38 -8.32
N PRO A 52 5.87 -4.63 -8.30
CA PRO A 52 5.98 -5.45 -9.51
C PRO A 52 4.61 -5.85 -10.03
N HIS A 53 3.65 -6.07 -9.13
CA HIS A 53 2.25 -6.31 -9.38
C HIS A 53 1.43 -5.87 -8.15
N PRO A 54 0.12 -5.67 -8.28
CA PRO A 54 -0.76 -5.46 -7.14
C PRO A 54 -0.72 -6.58 -6.11
N GLY A 55 -0.96 -6.25 -4.84
CA GLY A 55 -1.16 -7.25 -3.79
C GLY A 55 0.12 -7.85 -3.21
N VAL A 56 1.27 -7.20 -3.40
CA VAL A 56 2.53 -7.60 -2.73
C VAL A 56 2.50 -7.35 -1.23
N GLY A 57 1.60 -6.48 -0.76
CA GLY A 57 1.47 -6.11 0.65
C GLY A 57 1.54 -4.60 0.87
N GLU A 58 1.36 -3.80 -0.16
CA GLU A 58 1.45 -2.34 -0.14
C GLU A 58 0.52 -1.70 0.91
N ILE A 59 -0.71 -2.20 1.08
CA ILE A 59 -1.62 -1.71 2.13
C ILE A 59 -1.21 -2.24 3.51
N ARG A 60 -0.72 -3.49 3.59
CA ARG A 60 -0.25 -4.08 4.86
C ARG A 60 0.97 -3.35 5.42
N LEU A 61 1.86 -2.87 4.54
CA LEU A 61 2.99 -2.01 4.89
C LEU A 61 2.49 -0.72 5.56
N LEU A 62 1.42 -0.11 5.03
CA LEU A 62 0.85 1.13 5.53
C LEU A 62 -0.05 0.94 6.76
N ARG A 63 -0.50 -0.29 7.05
CA ARG A 63 -1.44 -0.61 8.14
C ARG A 63 -1.10 0.08 9.46
N PRO A 64 0.14 0.03 10.01
CA PRO A 64 0.43 0.65 11.30
C PRO A 64 0.28 2.17 11.30
N ALA A 65 0.52 2.80 10.14
CA ALA A 65 0.33 4.24 9.97
C ALA A 65 -1.17 4.58 9.84
N LEU A 66 -1.93 3.80 9.05
CA LEU A 66 -3.38 3.97 8.91
C LEU A 66 -4.11 3.82 10.25
N ALA A 67 -3.66 2.92 11.12
CA ALA A 67 -4.24 2.71 12.45
C ALA A 67 -4.04 3.88 13.42
N GLN A 68 -3.14 4.81 13.12
CA GLN A 68 -2.90 6.02 13.93
C GLN A 68 -3.74 7.21 13.50
N LEU A 69 -4.47 7.08 12.39
CA LEU A 69 -5.34 8.15 11.91
C LEU A 69 -6.59 8.25 12.78
N GLU A 70 -7.04 9.48 13.01
CA GLU A 70 -8.28 9.74 13.73
C GLU A 70 -9.46 9.03 13.07
N THR A 71 -10.29 8.36 13.87
CA THR A 71 -11.44 7.55 13.40
C THR A 71 -12.46 8.33 12.57
N ARG A 72 -12.50 9.66 12.70
CA ARG A 72 -13.41 10.52 11.92
C ARG A 72 -12.85 10.92 10.54
N ARG A 73 -11.56 10.72 10.30
CA ARG A 73 -10.92 11.07 9.04
C ARG A 73 -10.95 9.87 8.08
N PRO A 74 -11.58 9.97 6.91
CA PRO A 74 -11.62 8.87 5.95
C PRO A 74 -10.24 8.48 5.43
N ILE A 75 -10.10 7.22 5.07
CA ILE A 75 -8.97 6.66 4.30
C ILE A 75 -9.50 6.36 2.91
N ALA A 76 -9.11 7.20 1.95
CA ALA A 76 -9.55 7.09 0.57
C ALA A 76 -8.67 6.10 -0.22
N LEU A 77 -9.29 5.11 -0.84
CA LEU A 77 -8.68 4.21 -1.80
C LEU A 77 -9.22 4.53 -3.20
N VAL A 78 -8.37 5.12 -4.04
CA VAL A 78 -8.73 5.56 -5.40
C VAL A 78 -8.15 4.58 -6.43
N GLN A 79 -9.03 4.06 -7.29
CA GLN A 79 -8.71 3.09 -8.34
C GLN A 79 -8.00 1.81 -7.85
N PRO A 80 -8.34 1.23 -6.68
CA PRO A 80 -7.65 0.02 -6.24
C PRO A 80 -7.86 -1.10 -7.29
N PRO A 81 -6.82 -1.90 -7.59
CA PRO A 81 -6.86 -2.92 -8.65
C PRO A 81 -7.84 -4.05 -8.34
N HIS A 82 -8.19 -4.22 -7.06
CA HIS A 82 -9.18 -5.17 -6.58
C HIS A 82 -10.09 -4.49 -5.57
N ALA A 83 -11.30 -5.03 -5.40
CA ALA A 83 -12.23 -4.56 -4.39
C ALA A 83 -11.58 -4.65 -2.98
N PRO A 84 -11.60 -3.57 -2.18
CA PRO A 84 -11.10 -3.61 -0.81
C PRO A 84 -11.80 -4.68 0.02
N HIS A 85 -11.02 -5.52 0.71
CA HIS A 85 -11.55 -6.61 1.51
C HIS A 85 -11.90 -6.13 2.93
N ILE A 86 -13.18 -5.86 3.20
CA ILE A 86 -13.64 -5.25 4.45
C ILE A 86 -13.33 -6.10 5.69
N ALA A 87 -13.33 -7.43 5.58
CA ALA A 87 -12.98 -8.29 6.71
C ALA A 87 -11.50 -8.15 7.10
N SER A 88 -10.60 -7.93 6.13
CA SER A 88 -9.19 -7.64 6.42
C SER A 88 -9.05 -6.29 7.13
N TRP A 89 -9.81 -5.29 6.68
CA TRP A 89 -9.86 -3.95 7.29
C TRP A 89 -10.26 -4.02 8.77
N MET A 90 -11.36 -4.73 9.06
CA MET A 90 -11.83 -4.96 10.43
C MET A 90 -10.84 -5.77 11.27
N SER A 91 -10.19 -6.78 10.68
CA SER A 91 -9.16 -7.56 11.39
C SER A 91 -7.95 -6.71 11.82
N TRP A 92 -7.70 -5.62 11.10
CA TRP A 92 -6.69 -4.62 11.46
C TRP A 92 -7.19 -3.57 12.46
N ARG A 93 -8.42 -3.74 12.97
CA ARG A 93 -9.10 -2.83 13.90
C ARG A 93 -9.27 -1.41 13.33
N LEU A 94 -9.32 -1.28 12.01
CA LEU A 94 -9.68 -0.03 11.34
C LEU A 94 -11.20 0.07 11.27
N ASP A 95 -11.75 1.26 11.53
CA ASP A 95 -13.20 1.47 11.46
C ASP A 95 -13.66 1.31 9.99
N PRO A 96 -14.61 0.41 9.69
CA PRO A 96 -15.22 0.29 8.36
C PRO A 96 -15.73 1.61 7.78
N ARG A 97 -16.21 2.52 8.64
CA ARG A 97 -16.75 3.82 8.25
C ARG A 97 -15.69 4.80 7.75
N GLN A 98 -14.42 4.55 8.05
CA GLN A 98 -13.32 5.34 7.49
C GLN A 98 -13.01 4.96 6.04
N LEU A 99 -13.39 3.76 5.58
CA LEU A 99 -13.03 3.32 4.24
C LEU A 99 -13.86 4.04 3.18
N LEU A 100 -13.21 4.91 2.41
CA LEU A 100 -13.80 5.55 1.23
C LEU A 100 -13.23 4.90 -0.03
N TRP A 101 -14.03 4.10 -0.71
CA TRP A 101 -13.63 3.45 -1.97
C TRP A 101 -14.15 4.25 -3.18
N VAL A 102 -13.22 4.69 -4.03
CA VAL A 102 -13.51 5.47 -5.24
C VAL A 102 -12.92 4.72 -6.44
N ALA A 103 -13.76 4.16 -7.30
CA ALA A 103 -13.33 3.40 -8.49
C ALA A 103 -14.05 3.92 -9.75
N PRO A 104 -13.64 5.08 -10.28
CA PRO A 104 -14.17 5.56 -11.55
C PRO A 104 -13.75 4.66 -12.72
N GLU A 105 -14.54 4.70 -13.78
CA GLU A 105 -14.26 3.95 -15.01
C GLU A 105 -13.04 4.49 -15.76
N LYS A 106 -12.84 5.82 -15.75
CA LYS A 106 -11.78 6.48 -16.52
C LYS A 106 -10.59 6.86 -15.64
N PRO A 107 -9.34 6.62 -16.08
CA PRO A 107 -8.14 7.02 -15.33
C PRO A 107 -8.04 8.53 -15.06
N VAL A 108 -8.57 9.37 -15.95
CA VAL A 108 -8.58 10.84 -15.76
C VAL A 108 -9.46 11.25 -14.58
N ASP A 109 -10.56 10.53 -14.35
CA ASP A 109 -11.48 10.81 -13.25
C ASP A 109 -10.86 10.35 -11.91
N ALA A 110 -10.03 9.29 -11.92
CA ALA A 110 -9.25 8.90 -10.75
C ALA A 110 -8.24 9.97 -10.33
N LEU A 111 -7.53 10.57 -11.29
CA LEU A 111 -6.62 11.68 -11.04
C LEU A 111 -7.35 12.92 -10.52
N TRP A 112 -8.51 13.22 -11.12
CA TRP A 112 -9.34 14.33 -10.68
C TRP A 112 -9.87 14.10 -9.26
N ALA A 113 -10.38 12.90 -8.94
CA ALA A 113 -10.87 12.54 -7.61
C ALA A 113 -9.75 12.63 -6.56
N ALA A 114 -8.56 12.10 -6.86
CA ALA A 114 -7.39 12.21 -6.00
C ALA A 114 -7.05 13.69 -5.72
N GLU A 115 -7.08 14.55 -6.73
CA GLU A 115 -6.85 15.98 -6.55
C GLU A 115 -7.92 16.66 -5.70
N GLN A 116 -9.20 16.34 -5.89
CA GLN A 116 -10.27 16.90 -5.06
C GLN A 116 -10.13 16.48 -3.59
N ILE A 117 -9.77 15.22 -3.34
CA ILE A 117 -9.52 14.70 -1.98
C ILE A 117 -8.36 15.48 -1.33
N LEU A 118 -7.27 15.69 -2.05
CA LEU A 118 -6.10 16.43 -1.55
C LEU A 118 -6.45 17.90 -1.24
N LYS A 119 -7.23 18.56 -2.11
CA LYS A 119 -7.64 19.95 -1.91
C LYS A 119 -8.65 20.13 -0.78
N ASN A 120 -9.54 19.16 -0.58
CA ASN A 120 -10.56 19.24 0.46
C ASN A 120 -9.96 19.05 1.86
N GLY A 121 -8.94 18.20 2.00
CA GLY A 121 -8.20 18.03 3.26
C GLY A 121 -8.94 17.27 4.36
N SER A 122 -10.13 16.71 4.11
CA SER A 122 -10.92 15.97 5.12
C SER A 122 -10.44 14.53 5.38
N CYS A 123 -9.79 13.89 4.40
CA CYS A 123 -9.26 12.54 4.56
C CYS A 123 -8.02 12.54 5.46
N GLY A 124 -7.73 11.42 6.14
CA GLY A 124 -6.48 11.22 6.88
C GLY A 124 -5.40 10.61 6.00
N ALA A 125 -5.81 9.80 5.03
CA ALA A 125 -4.93 9.22 4.03
C ALA A 125 -5.62 9.09 2.67
N LEU A 126 -4.81 9.13 1.62
CA LEU A 126 -5.18 8.83 0.25
C LEU A 126 -4.18 7.83 -0.31
N VAL A 127 -4.66 6.67 -0.73
CA VAL A 127 -3.89 5.70 -1.53
C VAL A 127 -4.51 5.63 -2.91
N CYS A 128 -3.74 5.98 -3.93
CA CYS A 128 -4.20 6.02 -5.31
C CYS A 128 -3.34 5.13 -6.19
N TRP A 129 -3.95 4.19 -6.92
CA TRP A 129 -3.25 3.33 -7.85
C TRP A 129 -3.23 3.97 -9.23
N LEU A 130 -2.02 4.33 -9.68
CA LEU A 130 -1.77 5.11 -10.89
C LEU A 130 -0.86 4.34 -11.86
N PRO A 131 -1.36 3.25 -12.49
CA PRO A 131 -0.55 2.40 -13.38
C PRO A 131 -0.01 3.16 -14.59
N HIS A 132 -0.75 4.17 -15.04
CA HIS A 132 -0.41 5.07 -16.13
C HIS A 132 -0.69 6.51 -15.71
N VAL A 133 0.37 7.28 -15.45
CA VAL A 133 0.26 8.68 -15.06
C VAL A 133 1.43 9.47 -15.64
N ARG A 134 1.12 10.65 -16.17
CA ARG A 134 2.13 11.55 -16.73
C ARG A 134 2.81 12.36 -15.62
N PRO A 135 4.07 12.79 -15.80
CA PRO A 135 4.79 13.57 -14.80
C PRO A 135 4.08 14.87 -14.38
N GLU A 136 3.39 15.55 -15.29
CA GLU A 136 2.66 16.80 -14.98
C GLU A 136 1.52 16.56 -13.99
N SER A 137 0.79 15.45 -14.16
CA SER A 137 -0.28 15.05 -13.24
C SER A 137 0.27 14.75 -11.85
N LEU A 138 1.43 14.07 -11.75
CA LEU A 138 2.09 13.84 -10.45
C LEU A 138 2.54 15.13 -9.79
N ARG A 139 3.04 16.10 -10.57
CA ARG A 139 3.40 17.43 -10.07
C ARG A 139 2.19 18.17 -9.53
N ARG A 140 1.07 18.14 -10.25
CA ARG A 140 -0.20 18.74 -9.82
C ARG A 140 -0.71 18.11 -8.52
N LEU A 141 -0.70 16.77 -8.41
CA LEU A 141 -1.08 16.08 -7.18
C LEU A 141 -0.12 16.38 -6.02
N HIS A 142 1.19 16.42 -6.27
CA HIS A 142 2.17 16.78 -5.25
C HIS A 142 1.95 18.20 -4.71
N LEU A 143 1.69 19.18 -5.58
CA LEU A 143 1.36 20.55 -5.18
C LEU A 143 0.07 20.61 -4.36
N ALA A 144 -0.97 19.87 -4.75
CA ALA A 144 -2.21 19.79 -3.97
C ALA A 144 -1.95 19.19 -2.57
N ALA A 145 -1.08 18.19 -2.48
CA ALA A 145 -0.74 17.57 -1.20
C ALA A 145 -0.01 18.52 -0.24
N GLN A 146 0.81 19.47 -0.73
CA GLN A 146 1.55 20.42 0.11
C GLN A 146 0.65 21.32 0.97
N ALA A 147 -0.60 21.55 0.54
CA ALA A 147 -1.57 22.34 1.30
C ALA A 147 -2.33 21.51 2.36
N SER A 148 -1.99 20.23 2.52
CA SER A 148 -2.71 19.28 3.36
C SER A 148 -1.77 18.59 4.35
N ASP A 149 -2.35 17.93 5.36
CA ASP A 149 -1.61 17.04 6.27
C ASP A 149 -1.91 15.55 6.03
N LEU A 150 -2.37 15.22 4.83
CA LEU A 150 -2.75 13.86 4.46
C LEU A 150 -1.51 12.97 4.26
N LEU A 151 -1.64 11.70 4.63
CA LEU A 151 -0.75 10.66 4.13
C LEU A 151 -1.13 10.36 2.66
N PHE A 152 -0.35 10.84 1.71
CA PHE A 152 -0.61 10.64 0.29
C PHE A 152 0.35 9.63 -0.35
N ILE A 153 -0.21 8.50 -0.77
CA ILE A 153 0.50 7.39 -1.41
C ILE A 153 0.01 7.24 -2.86
N ALA A 154 0.94 7.27 -3.81
CA ALA A 154 0.72 6.81 -5.18
C ALA A 154 1.35 5.43 -5.38
N VAL A 155 0.52 4.43 -5.68
CA VAL A 155 0.99 3.08 -6.03
C VAL A 155 1.17 3.01 -7.54
N ARG A 156 2.37 2.61 -7.99
CA ARG A 156 2.76 2.60 -9.40
C ARG A 156 3.54 1.32 -9.74
N PRO A 157 3.67 0.95 -11.02
CA PRO A 157 4.42 -0.25 -11.41
C PRO A 157 5.93 -0.04 -11.25
N SER A 158 6.68 -1.09 -10.91
CA SER A 158 8.15 -1.05 -10.71
C SER A 158 8.93 -0.44 -11.87
N ARG A 159 8.46 -0.60 -13.12
CA ARG A 159 9.06 0.04 -14.30
C ARG A 159 9.15 1.57 -14.19
N ALA A 160 8.32 2.20 -13.36
CA ALA A 160 8.35 3.64 -13.15
C ALA A 160 9.52 4.10 -12.26
N ALA A 161 10.34 3.20 -11.72
CA ALA A 161 11.49 3.52 -10.87
C ALA A 161 12.46 4.52 -11.55
N GLN A 162 12.70 4.33 -12.85
CA GLN A 162 13.61 5.17 -13.63
C GLN A 162 13.04 6.54 -14.00
N ASN A 163 11.73 6.74 -13.84
CA ASN A 163 11.11 8.02 -14.16
C ASN A 163 11.36 9.01 -13.02
N ALA A 164 11.81 10.22 -13.35
CA ALA A 164 11.90 11.32 -12.39
C ALA A 164 10.50 11.77 -11.94
N THR A 165 10.33 12.01 -10.64
CA THR A 165 9.05 12.41 -10.05
C THR A 165 9.24 13.46 -8.95
N PRO A 166 8.19 14.25 -8.64
CA PRO A 166 8.21 15.22 -7.54
C PRO A 166 8.07 14.56 -6.16
N ALA A 167 7.96 13.22 -6.09
CA ALA A 167 7.80 12.50 -4.83
C ALA A 167 8.95 12.79 -3.86
N THR A 168 8.65 12.95 -2.57
CA THR A 168 9.65 13.19 -1.52
C THR A 168 10.27 11.89 -1.02
N LEU A 169 9.51 10.80 -1.13
CA LEU A 169 9.88 9.44 -0.77
C LEU A 169 9.44 8.48 -1.89
N ARG A 170 10.35 7.62 -2.34
CA ARG A 170 10.06 6.58 -3.34
C ARG A 170 10.59 5.25 -2.84
N LEU A 171 9.71 4.25 -2.72
CA LEU A 171 10.04 2.92 -2.26
C LEU A 171 9.72 1.91 -3.37
N ALA A 172 10.66 1.05 -3.72
CA ALA A 172 10.37 -0.15 -4.51
C ALA A 172 10.16 -1.33 -3.58
N LEU A 173 9.02 -2.01 -3.76
CA LEU A 173 8.57 -3.12 -2.95
C LEU A 173 8.73 -4.42 -3.76
N ALA A 174 9.30 -5.44 -3.15
CA ALA A 174 9.30 -6.80 -3.68
C ALA A 174 8.77 -7.77 -2.62
N PRO A 175 7.95 -8.75 -2.99
CA PRO A 175 7.49 -9.77 -2.04
C PRO A 175 8.68 -10.58 -1.52
N ALA A 176 8.69 -10.85 -0.23
CA ALA A 176 9.68 -11.70 0.42
C ALA A 176 8.97 -12.69 1.36
N PRO A 177 9.56 -13.84 1.71
CA PRO A 177 8.99 -14.76 2.69
C PRO A 177 8.66 -14.02 3.99
N GLY A 178 7.39 -14.06 4.40
CA GLY A 178 6.89 -13.40 5.63
C GLY A 178 6.80 -11.87 5.57
N GLY A 179 7.09 -11.22 4.44
CA GLY A 179 7.15 -9.76 4.40
C GLY A 179 7.46 -9.13 3.04
N LEU A 180 8.17 -8.02 3.08
CA LEU A 180 8.59 -7.24 1.92
C LEU A 180 10.09 -6.97 1.96
N SER A 181 10.75 -7.07 0.81
CA SER A 181 12.01 -6.37 0.56
C SER A 181 11.69 -4.95 0.08
N VAL A 182 12.20 -3.94 0.78
CA VAL A 182 11.94 -2.52 0.53
C VAL A 182 13.25 -1.85 0.12
N HIS A 183 13.29 -1.35 -1.11
CA HIS A 183 14.41 -0.58 -1.63
C HIS A 183 14.05 0.91 -1.62
N ILE A 184 14.83 1.75 -0.93
CA ILE A 184 14.59 3.18 -0.88
C ILE A 184 15.26 3.84 -2.10
N LEU A 185 14.46 4.21 -3.10
CA LEU A 185 14.97 4.86 -4.32
C LEU A 185 15.18 6.36 -4.14
N LYS A 186 14.42 6.98 -3.24
CA LYS A 186 14.50 8.42 -2.96
C LYS A 186 14.04 8.69 -1.54
N ARG A 187 14.81 9.48 -0.80
CA ARG A 187 14.46 10.05 0.51
C ARG A 187 15.17 11.38 0.72
N ARG A 188 14.77 12.15 1.73
CA ARG A 188 15.52 13.34 2.20
C ARG A 188 16.62 12.92 3.16
N GLY A 189 17.75 12.48 2.63
CA GLY A 189 18.90 12.03 3.40
C GLY A 189 19.97 11.39 2.53
N PRO A 190 20.96 10.71 3.16
CA PRO A 190 21.97 9.93 2.45
C PRO A 190 21.33 8.90 1.54
N VAL A 191 22.07 8.46 0.53
CA VAL A 191 21.65 7.31 -0.28
C VAL A 191 21.50 6.07 0.63
N CYS A 192 20.54 5.21 0.33
CA CYS A 192 20.32 3.93 1.01
C CYS A 192 20.33 2.84 -0.07
N ASP A 193 21.49 2.22 -0.29
CA ASP A 193 21.64 1.20 -1.34
C ASP A 193 21.25 -0.20 -0.85
N THR A 194 21.20 -0.40 0.47
CA THR A 194 20.89 -1.70 1.06
C THR A 194 19.38 -1.90 1.16
N PRO A 195 18.83 -2.99 0.59
CA PRO A 195 17.42 -3.32 0.74
C PRO A 195 17.07 -3.64 2.19
N LEU A 196 15.90 -3.20 2.65
CA LEU A 196 15.41 -3.43 4.00
C LEU A 196 14.37 -4.55 3.99
N TYR A 197 14.47 -5.48 4.94
CA TYR A 197 13.38 -6.43 5.16
C TYR A 197 12.35 -5.82 6.12
N VAL A 198 11.09 -5.84 5.71
CA VAL A 198 9.93 -5.46 6.53
C VAL A 198 9.03 -6.67 6.69
N GLY A 199 9.02 -7.24 7.89
CA GLY A 199 8.09 -8.32 8.24
C GLY A 199 6.65 -7.82 8.20
N LEU A 200 5.78 -8.56 7.52
CA LEU A 200 4.35 -8.25 7.52
C LEU A 200 3.65 -9.32 8.36
N GLU A 201 3.18 -8.93 9.55
CA GLU A 201 2.37 -9.79 10.44
C GLU A 201 1.29 -10.53 9.65
N PRO A 202 1.27 -11.88 9.65
CA PRO A 202 0.26 -12.64 8.94
C PRO A 202 -1.12 -12.09 9.33
N GLY A 203 -1.92 -11.71 8.33
CA GLY A 203 -3.27 -11.23 8.60
C GLY A 203 -4.02 -12.27 9.43
N ALA A 204 -4.88 -11.84 10.35
CA ALA A 204 -5.64 -12.74 11.24
C ALA A 204 -6.52 -13.77 10.50
N LEU A 205 -6.60 -13.67 9.17
CA LEU A 205 -6.85 -14.80 8.28
C LEU A 205 -5.61 -15.72 8.24
N THR A 206 -5.16 -16.23 9.39
CA THR A 206 -4.66 -17.59 9.35
C THR A 206 -5.76 -18.37 8.66
N PRO A 207 -5.52 -19.08 7.54
CA PRO A 207 -6.45 -20.13 7.18
C PRO A 207 -6.57 -20.92 8.47
N SER A 208 -7.75 -20.90 9.11
CA SER A 208 -8.09 -21.97 10.03
C SER A 208 -7.74 -23.19 9.21
N SER A 209 -6.67 -23.91 9.60
CA SER A 209 -6.13 -25.07 8.89
C SER A 209 -7.28 -25.69 8.14
N PRO A 210 -7.31 -25.71 6.78
CA PRO A 210 -8.54 -25.96 6.06
C PRO A 210 -9.12 -27.19 6.71
N ARG A 211 -10.21 -27.00 7.47
CA ARG A 211 -11.08 -28.12 7.73
C ARG A 211 -11.50 -28.39 6.32
N HIS A 212 -10.83 -29.35 5.68
CA HIS A 212 -11.37 -30.02 4.52
C HIS A 212 -12.79 -30.30 4.98
N ALA A 213 -13.74 -29.46 4.55
CA ALA A 213 -15.12 -29.88 4.58
C ALA A 213 -15.02 -31.19 3.81
N PRO A 214 -15.30 -32.34 4.44
CA PRO A 214 -15.32 -33.57 3.69
C PRO A 214 -16.31 -33.28 2.57
N LEU A 215 -15.80 -33.09 1.36
CA LEU A 215 -16.62 -33.16 0.19
C LEU A 215 -17.09 -34.59 0.25
N ASP A 216 -18.36 -34.77 0.57
CA ASP A 216 -19.04 -36.04 0.47
C ASP A 216 -19.07 -36.40 -1.02
N ARG A 217 -17.90 -36.77 -1.55
CA ARG A 217 -17.76 -37.34 -2.87
C ARG A 217 -18.42 -38.69 -2.74
N ARG A 218 -19.69 -38.76 -3.17
CA ARG A 218 -20.37 -40.02 -3.41
C ARG A 218 -19.39 -40.91 -4.16
N LEU A 219 -19.00 -42.02 -3.52
CA LEU A 219 -18.24 -43.07 -4.16
C LEU A 219 -18.96 -43.43 -5.48
N PRO A 220 -18.23 -43.58 -6.60
CA PRO A 220 -18.83 -44.12 -7.81
C PRO A 220 -19.52 -45.43 -7.44
N ALA A 221 -20.77 -45.61 -7.88
CA ALA A 221 -21.52 -46.83 -7.63
C ALA A 221 -20.69 -48.03 -8.10
N LEU A 222 -20.55 -49.04 -7.23
CA LEU A 222 -19.95 -50.31 -7.60
C LEU A 222 -20.67 -50.83 -8.85
N PRO A 223 -19.95 -51.33 -9.87
CA PRO A 223 -20.58 -51.85 -11.08
C PRO A 223 -21.56 -52.95 -10.68
N ALA A 224 -22.84 -52.72 -10.95
CA ALA A 224 -23.88 -53.72 -10.73
C ALA A 224 -23.54 -54.96 -11.57
N ALA A 225 -23.59 -56.13 -10.95
CA ALA A 225 -23.39 -57.41 -11.62
C ALA A 225 -24.28 -57.48 -12.87
N GLY A 226 -23.63 -57.69 -14.02
CA GLY A 226 -24.29 -57.73 -15.32
C GLY A 226 -25.42 -58.75 -15.34
N ARG A 227 -26.51 -58.40 -16.04
CA ARG A 227 -27.64 -59.29 -16.28
C ARG A 227 -27.13 -60.59 -16.93
N HIS A 228 -27.40 -61.72 -16.30
CA HIS A 228 -27.22 -63.02 -16.94
C HIS A 228 -28.18 -63.10 -18.14
N THR A 229 -27.63 -63.27 -19.34
CA THR A 229 -28.39 -63.61 -20.54
C THR A 229 -28.95 -65.02 -20.40
N PRO A 230 -30.24 -65.28 -20.67
CA PRO A 230 -30.73 -66.64 -20.71
C PRO A 230 -30.19 -67.33 -21.96
N ALA A 231 -29.75 -68.58 -21.81
CA ALA A 231 -29.28 -69.43 -22.89
C ALA A 231 -30.43 -69.74 -23.87
N LEU A 232 -30.13 -69.67 -25.18
CA LEU A 232 -31.03 -70.15 -26.22
C LEU A 232 -31.30 -71.65 -26.04
N ALA A 233 -32.58 -72.02 -26.02
CA ALA A 233 -33.00 -73.41 -26.22
C ALA A 233 -33.02 -73.73 -27.72
N ALA A 234 -32.54 -74.94 -28.04
CA ALA A 234 -32.50 -75.54 -29.37
C ALA A 234 -33.89 -75.95 -29.88
#